data_AF-A0A3D5KSN6-F1
#
_entry.id   AF-A0A3D5KSN6-F1
#
_cell.length_a   1.000
_cell.length_b   1.000
_cell.length_c   1.000
_cell.angle_alpha   90.00
_cell.angle_beta   90.00
_cell.angle_gamma   90.00
#
_symmetry.space_group_name_H-M   'P 1'
#
loop_
_entity.id
_entity.type
_entity.pdbx_description
1 polymer ?
#
loop_
_entity_poly.entity_id
_entity_poly.type
_entity_poly.pdbx_seq_one_letter_code
_entity_poly.pdbx_strand_id
1 'polypeptide(L)'
;MKKPNFKISPALLIFISLIGYVGYFVSCTQKDQVLNTTPPPVNTTTLTSITATTAPSIDGFIEAAWDNAPKLYATPTVPDPGNGLFTGYIGEEYPVTLRSMYDANYIYFLAEITDNSQTNIPSPWYFNPALNVTGKTGWQKEPSSRSYDVNGLLSRVGFGEDRLAMLWNVDSSTPKFITETCYASCHVFSPYMDYSKNPAVYSSNANSGNHYTNSASEKIDMWWGRLGYASKDASLKFMDDNYQDWAGGPAITNLTGGNANGRHVDGIYPNGTASSTWPNRPNYTTSPVQGEVNNTQNLKLDGTGASVSVPLWVLISGTKTGFITAADTLGGAALKVIAVSSAGVLTLSDNSTIDPTVGTDYQRTGDAISGPTAAKAIPGFLAYPLLNERADIVMAAVYSASGWTVEYKR
;
A
#
# COMPACT_ATOMS: atom_id res chain seq x y z
N MET A 1 -0.43 -78.36 41.13
CA MET A 1 0.52 -77.49 40.40
C MET A 1 1.11 -76.49 41.39
N LYS A 2 2.41 -76.57 41.70
CA LYS A 2 3.09 -75.63 42.61
C LYS A 2 3.57 -74.42 41.81
N LYS A 3 3.15 -73.20 42.18
CA LYS A 3 3.67 -71.95 41.59
C LYS A 3 5.12 -71.74 42.08
N PRO A 4 6.09 -71.48 41.19
CA PRO A 4 7.44 -71.15 41.62
C PRO A 4 7.47 -69.73 42.19
N ASN A 5 7.92 -69.59 43.43
CA ASN A 5 8.22 -68.32 44.07
C ASN A 5 9.61 -67.87 43.65
N PHE A 6 9.71 -67.01 42.63
CA PHE A 6 10.94 -66.33 42.28
C PHE A 6 11.12 -65.13 43.23
N LYS A 7 12.04 -65.25 44.19
CA LYS A 7 12.51 -64.11 44.98
C LYS A 7 13.61 -63.40 44.19
N ILE A 8 13.28 -62.27 43.59
CA ILE A 8 14.27 -61.36 42.98
C ILE A 8 15.04 -60.70 44.12
N SER A 9 16.37 -60.83 44.12
CA SER A 9 17.20 -60.24 45.18
C SER A 9 17.27 -58.72 45.02
N PRO A 10 17.36 -57.95 46.12
CA PRO A 10 17.53 -56.50 46.07
C PRO A 10 18.76 -56.07 45.24
N ALA A 11 19.82 -56.90 45.25
CA ALA A 11 21.01 -56.69 44.45
C ALA A 11 20.74 -56.76 42.94
N LEU A 12 19.86 -57.68 42.49
CA LEU A 12 19.50 -57.81 41.08
C LEU A 12 18.66 -56.63 40.59
N LEU A 13 17.79 -56.08 41.44
CA LEU A 13 17.03 -54.85 41.15
C LEU A 13 17.95 -53.63 41.02
N ILE A 14 18.92 -53.47 41.93
CA ILE A 14 19.91 -52.39 41.85
C ILE A 14 20.75 -52.51 40.57
N PHE A 15 21.15 -53.73 40.20
CA PHE A 15 21.93 -53.97 38.98
C PHE A 15 21.13 -53.64 37.71
N ILE A 16 19.85 -54.02 37.64
CA ILE A 16 18.96 -53.70 36.52
C ILE A 16 18.71 -52.20 36.43
N SER A 17 18.50 -51.51 37.56
CA SER A 17 18.34 -50.06 37.60
C SER A 17 19.60 -49.32 37.17
N LEU A 18 20.79 -49.79 37.56
CA LEU A 18 22.06 -49.20 37.14
C LEU A 18 22.31 -49.39 35.65
N ILE A 19 22.00 -50.57 35.09
CA ILE A 19 22.08 -50.83 33.64
C ILE A 19 21.09 -49.96 32.87
N GLY A 20 19.87 -49.78 33.38
CA GLY A 20 18.88 -48.87 32.79
C GLY A 20 19.32 -47.41 32.82
N TYR A 21 19.93 -46.97 33.92
CA TYR A 21 20.43 -45.60 34.09
C TYR A 21 21.63 -45.32 33.18
N VAL A 22 22.60 -46.25 33.10
CA VAL A 22 23.73 -46.15 32.17
C VAL A 22 23.25 -46.19 30.72
N GLY A 23 22.30 -47.09 30.39
CA GLY A 23 21.68 -47.15 29.07
C GLY A 23 20.98 -45.84 28.66
N TYR A 24 20.31 -45.16 29.61
CA TYR A 24 19.70 -43.85 29.38
C TYR A 24 20.75 -42.76 29.10
N PHE A 25 21.84 -42.72 29.87
CA PHE A 25 22.93 -41.76 29.63
C PHE A 25 23.70 -42.02 28.32
N VAL A 26 23.84 -43.27 27.89
CA VAL A 26 24.49 -43.61 26.60
C VAL A 26 23.51 -43.40 25.42
N SER A 27 22.20 -43.55 25.63
CA SER A 27 21.16 -43.21 24.63
C SER A 27 21.00 -41.71 24.39
N CYS A 28 21.49 -40.86 25.32
CA CYS A 28 21.46 -39.41 25.22
C CYS A 28 22.81 -38.80 24.85
N THR A 29 23.66 -39.51 24.10
CA THR A 29 24.90 -38.93 23.52
C THR A 29 24.77 -38.63 22.03
N GLN A 30 23.64 -38.07 21.58
CA GLN A 30 23.67 -37.30 20.33
C GLN A 30 24.39 -35.98 20.60
N LYS A 31 25.72 -36.07 20.70
CA LYS A 31 26.59 -34.90 20.58
C LYS A 31 26.50 -34.43 19.14
N ASP A 32 26.11 -33.18 18.98
CA ASP A 32 26.33 -32.38 17.78
C ASP A 32 25.87 -33.06 16.48
N GLN A 33 24.59 -33.45 16.43
CA GLN A 33 23.97 -33.56 15.11
C GLN A 33 23.93 -32.13 14.57
N VAL A 34 24.94 -31.74 13.81
CA VAL A 34 24.82 -30.65 12.85
C VAL A 34 23.66 -31.08 11.96
N LEU A 35 22.47 -30.59 12.27
CA LEU A 35 21.38 -30.61 11.32
C LEU A 35 21.94 -29.83 10.15
N ASN A 36 22.35 -30.55 9.11
CA ASN A 36 22.60 -29.96 7.81
C ASN A 36 21.21 -29.55 7.33
N THR A 37 20.66 -28.49 7.92
CA THR A 37 19.49 -27.79 7.41
C THR A 37 20.01 -27.15 6.14
N THR A 38 20.03 -27.92 5.06
CA THR A 38 20.00 -27.36 3.73
C THR A 38 18.97 -26.22 3.81
N PRO A 39 19.38 -24.96 3.56
CA PRO A 39 18.44 -23.86 3.61
C PRO A 39 17.19 -24.25 2.82
N PRO A 40 15.98 -23.89 3.28
CA PRO A 40 14.77 -24.21 2.54
C PRO A 40 14.97 -23.87 1.06
N PRO A 41 14.65 -24.78 0.13
CA PRO A 41 14.91 -24.55 -1.28
C PRO A 41 14.27 -23.24 -1.72
N VAL A 42 15.06 -22.39 -2.39
CA VAL A 42 14.55 -21.18 -3.01
C VAL A 42 13.67 -21.60 -4.19
N ASN A 43 12.39 -21.27 -4.11
CA ASN A 43 11.41 -21.48 -5.18
C ASN A 43 11.28 -20.19 -6.00
N THR A 44 10.93 -20.29 -7.28
CA THR A 44 10.71 -19.12 -8.16
C THR A 44 9.27 -19.04 -8.72
N THR A 45 8.42 -20.02 -8.42
CA THR A 45 7.06 -20.12 -8.98
C THR A 45 5.97 -20.37 -7.95
N THR A 46 6.28 -20.97 -6.80
CA THR A 46 5.29 -21.35 -5.79
C THR A 46 5.71 -20.88 -4.40
N LEU A 47 4.83 -20.11 -3.75
CA LEU A 47 4.92 -19.83 -2.32
C LEU A 47 4.30 -21.00 -1.55
N THR A 48 5.05 -21.59 -0.64
CA THR A 48 4.55 -22.65 0.25
C THR A 48 4.39 -22.11 1.65
N SER A 49 3.17 -22.17 2.18
CA SER A 49 2.90 -21.82 3.57
C SER A 49 3.11 -23.04 4.47
N ILE A 50 3.89 -22.90 5.55
CA ILE A 50 4.16 -23.96 6.52
C ILE A 50 3.46 -23.71 7.84
N THR A 51 3.18 -24.76 8.62
CA THR A 51 2.59 -24.59 9.95
C THR A 51 3.59 -23.93 10.91
N ALA A 52 3.17 -22.86 11.58
CA ALA A 52 3.91 -22.22 12.66
C ALA A 52 3.57 -22.90 13.99
N THR A 53 4.61 -23.33 14.74
CA THR A 53 4.43 -23.81 16.12
C THR A 53 4.35 -22.65 17.11
N THR A 54 4.94 -21.51 16.76
CA THR A 54 4.85 -20.23 17.47
C THR A 54 4.55 -19.17 16.43
N ALA A 55 3.46 -18.43 16.66
CA ALA A 55 3.07 -17.32 15.79
C ALA A 55 4.17 -16.26 15.75
N PRO A 56 4.56 -15.77 14.56
CA PRO A 56 5.50 -14.68 14.48
C PRO A 56 4.86 -13.37 14.96
N SER A 57 5.68 -12.49 15.54
CA SER A 57 5.29 -11.11 15.79
C SER A 57 5.14 -10.35 14.47
N ILE A 58 4.21 -9.40 14.38
CA ILE A 58 4.07 -8.51 13.21
C ILE A 58 4.61 -7.14 13.60
N ASP A 59 5.92 -6.98 13.49
CA ASP A 59 6.62 -5.77 13.93
C ASP A 59 7.71 -5.29 12.96
N GLY A 60 7.97 -6.05 11.89
CA GLY A 60 8.96 -5.75 10.87
C GLY A 60 10.35 -6.30 11.19
N PHE A 61 10.49 -7.13 12.24
CA PHE A 61 11.73 -7.80 12.59
C PHE A 61 11.65 -9.29 12.29
N ILE A 62 12.56 -9.78 11.45
CA ILE A 62 12.58 -11.19 11.03
C ILE A 62 13.02 -12.07 12.20
N GLU A 63 12.06 -12.78 12.79
CA GLU A 63 12.29 -13.79 13.83
C GLU A 63 12.80 -15.12 13.26
N ALA A 64 13.48 -15.92 14.09
CA ALA A 64 14.02 -17.23 13.72
C ALA A 64 12.94 -18.23 13.24
N ALA A 65 11.67 -18.02 13.57
CA ALA A 65 10.57 -18.82 13.05
C ALA A 65 10.54 -18.83 11.50
N TRP A 66 10.86 -17.69 10.88
CA TRP A 66 10.88 -17.52 9.42
C TRP A 66 11.99 -18.30 8.71
N ASP A 67 13.01 -18.77 9.42
CA ASP A 67 14.12 -19.53 8.82
C ASP A 67 13.68 -20.94 8.37
N ASN A 68 12.57 -21.43 8.93
CA ASN A 68 11.99 -22.72 8.54
C ASN A 68 11.10 -22.60 7.28
N ALA A 69 10.64 -21.39 6.95
CA ALA A 69 9.72 -21.16 5.84
C ALA A 69 10.48 -21.11 4.50
N PRO A 70 10.06 -21.89 3.48
CA PRO A 70 10.60 -21.79 2.13
C PRO A 70 10.49 -20.38 1.57
N LYS A 71 11.58 -19.91 0.94
CA LYS A 71 11.61 -18.63 0.26
C LYS A 71 11.11 -18.79 -1.18
N LEU A 72 10.09 -18.03 -1.54
CA LEU A 72 9.82 -17.68 -2.94
C LEU A 72 10.68 -16.47 -3.28
N TYR A 73 11.49 -16.54 -4.33
CA TYR A 73 12.25 -15.44 -4.87
C TYR A 73 11.66 -15.03 -6.23
N ALA A 74 11.45 -13.74 -6.43
CA ALA A 74 11.02 -13.19 -7.70
C ALA A 74 11.77 -11.89 -8.01
N THR A 75 12.09 -11.67 -9.29
CA THR A 75 12.56 -10.37 -9.79
C THR A 75 11.50 -9.84 -10.75
N PRO A 76 10.40 -9.23 -10.25
CA PRO A 76 9.39 -8.65 -11.13
C PRO A 76 9.98 -7.47 -11.91
N THR A 77 9.77 -7.48 -13.23
CA THR A 77 10.11 -6.37 -14.12
C THR A 77 8.84 -5.57 -14.43
N VAL A 78 8.91 -4.24 -14.36
CA VAL A 78 7.80 -3.38 -14.78
C VAL A 78 7.59 -3.56 -16.29
N PRO A 79 6.42 -4.03 -16.75
CA PRO A 79 6.20 -4.31 -18.16
C PRO A 79 5.86 -3.04 -18.94
N ASP A 80 5.81 -3.16 -20.27
CA ASP A 80 5.19 -2.17 -21.15
C ASP A 80 3.84 -2.71 -21.66
N PRO A 81 2.73 -2.45 -20.94
CA PRO A 81 1.40 -2.82 -21.41
C PRO A 81 0.90 -1.88 -22.52
N GLY A 82 1.65 -0.86 -22.93
CA GLY A 82 1.25 0.19 -23.86
C GLY A 82 0.48 1.36 -23.21
N ASN A 83 0.00 2.28 -24.05
CA ASN A 83 -0.75 3.50 -23.65
C ASN A 83 -0.03 4.43 -22.65
N GLY A 84 1.28 4.23 -22.46
CA GLY A 84 2.12 5.03 -21.57
C GLY A 84 1.86 4.83 -20.07
N LEU A 85 1.14 3.78 -19.65
CA LEU A 85 0.75 3.55 -18.24
C LEU A 85 1.95 3.58 -17.28
N PHE A 86 3.04 2.90 -17.65
CA PHE A 86 4.26 2.82 -16.84
C PHE A 86 5.41 3.64 -17.42
N THR A 87 5.10 4.69 -18.19
CA THR A 87 6.12 5.55 -18.80
C THR A 87 7.13 6.00 -17.76
N GLY A 88 8.40 5.74 -18.06
CA GLY A 88 9.50 6.04 -17.17
C GLY A 88 9.95 4.89 -16.29
N TYR A 89 9.11 3.91 -16.01
CA TYR A 89 9.44 2.81 -15.08
C TYR A 89 9.60 1.46 -15.78
N ILE A 90 9.21 1.35 -17.06
CA ILE A 90 9.35 0.13 -17.86
C ILE A 90 10.77 -0.42 -17.76
N GLY A 91 10.89 -1.71 -17.44
CA GLY A 91 12.16 -2.40 -17.29
C GLY A 91 12.81 -2.26 -15.91
N GLU A 92 12.30 -1.42 -15.02
CA GLU A 92 12.76 -1.42 -13.63
C GLU A 92 12.41 -2.74 -12.93
N GLU A 93 13.28 -3.16 -12.02
CA GLU A 93 13.18 -4.43 -11.32
C GLU A 93 13.34 -4.21 -9.82
N TYR A 94 12.47 -4.87 -9.05
CA TYR A 94 12.48 -4.79 -7.59
C TYR A 94 12.48 -6.22 -7.02
N PRO A 95 13.67 -6.84 -6.86
CA PRO A 95 13.78 -8.20 -6.32
C PRO A 95 13.05 -8.34 -4.98
N VAL A 96 12.25 -9.40 -4.84
CA VAL A 96 11.48 -9.70 -3.65
C VAL A 96 11.70 -11.15 -3.21
N THR A 97 11.84 -11.35 -1.90
CA THR A 97 11.61 -12.67 -1.31
C THR A 97 10.34 -12.69 -0.48
N LEU A 98 9.51 -13.70 -0.70
CA LEU A 98 8.30 -13.98 0.06
C LEU A 98 8.46 -15.27 0.86
N ARG A 99 8.00 -15.25 2.10
CA ARG A 99 7.83 -16.44 2.95
C ARG A 99 6.41 -16.43 3.52
N SER A 100 5.88 -17.62 3.80
CA SER A 100 4.56 -17.75 4.42
C SER A 100 4.54 -18.84 5.47
N MET A 101 3.81 -18.57 6.55
CA MET A 101 3.47 -19.54 7.58
C MET A 101 1.99 -19.43 7.90
N TYR A 102 1.41 -20.40 8.60
CA TYR A 102 0.04 -20.34 9.09
C TYR A 102 -0.11 -21.09 10.41
N ASP A 103 -1.12 -20.74 11.20
CA ASP A 103 -1.57 -21.53 12.34
C ASP A 103 -3.09 -21.77 12.27
N ALA A 104 -3.72 -22.12 13.39
CA ALA A 104 -5.16 -22.40 13.44
C ALA A 104 -6.04 -21.14 13.23
N ASN A 105 -5.48 -19.94 13.40
CA ASN A 105 -6.20 -18.68 13.40
C ASN A 105 -5.79 -17.75 12.26
N TYR A 106 -4.52 -17.77 11.86
CA TYR A 106 -3.94 -16.76 10.98
C TYR A 106 -3.07 -17.36 9.89
N ILE A 107 -3.02 -16.66 8.76
CA ILE A 107 -1.94 -16.80 7.77
C ILE A 107 -0.98 -15.62 7.91
N TYR A 108 0.31 -15.90 7.82
CA TYR A 108 1.40 -14.95 7.98
C TYR A 108 2.21 -14.86 6.70
N PHE A 109 2.67 -13.66 6.39
CA PHE A 109 3.56 -13.39 5.27
C PHE A 109 4.72 -12.49 5.70
N LEU A 110 5.89 -12.77 5.13
CA LEU A 110 7.08 -11.93 5.21
C LEU A 110 7.51 -11.61 3.78
N ALA A 111 7.58 -10.32 3.45
CA ALA A 111 8.14 -9.80 2.22
C ALA A 111 9.41 -8.99 2.49
N GLU A 112 10.49 -9.33 1.80
CA GLU A 112 11.72 -8.54 1.78
C GLU A 112 11.90 -8.00 0.37
N ILE A 113 11.75 -6.69 0.18
CA ILE A 113 11.76 -6.01 -1.12
C ILE A 113 13.04 -5.20 -1.23
N THR A 114 13.85 -5.46 -2.24
CA THR A 114 15.07 -4.68 -2.50
C THR A 114 14.70 -3.36 -3.17
N ASP A 115 15.00 -2.25 -2.49
CA ASP A 115 14.76 -0.89 -2.97
C ASP A 115 15.79 0.05 -2.36
N ASN A 116 16.61 0.67 -3.21
CA ASN A 116 17.66 1.59 -2.78
C ASN A 116 17.13 3.01 -2.48
N SER A 117 15.83 3.22 -2.65
CA SER A 117 15.14 4.46 -2.37
C SER A 117 14.01 4.23 -1.37
N GLN A 118 13.75 5.22 -0.53
CA GLN A 118 12.57 5.23 0.32
C GLN A 118 11.65 6.34 -0.16
N THR A 119 10.52 6.00 -0.77
CA THR A 119 9.50 6.99 -1.11
C THR A 119 8.37 6.95 -0.07
N ASN A 120 8.21 8.02 0.70
CA ASN A 120 7.23 8.10 1.79
C ASN A 120 6.64 9.51 2.01
N ILE A 121 6.77 10.38 1.00
CA ILE A 121 6.23 11.74 1.03
C ILE A 121 5.40 11.91 -0.25
N PRO A 122 4.18 11.36 -0.28
CA PRO A 122 3.39 11.34 -1.50
C PRO A 122 2.84 12.74 -1.83
N SER A 123 3.14 13.20 -3.05
CA SER A 123 2.62 14.42 -3.68
C SER A 123 2.52 15.65 -2.78
N PRO A 124 3.60 16.05 -2.07
CA PRO A 124 3.55 17.19 -1.17
C PRO A 124 3.29 18.49 -1.93
N TRP A 125 2.67 19.44 -1.24
CA TRP A 125 2.41 20.78 -1.72
C TRP A 125 3.61 21.69 -1.55
N TYR A 126 3.85 22.52 -2.55
CA TYR A 126 4.85 23.57 -2.56
C TYR A 126 4.27 24.81 -3.25
N PHE A 127 4.96 25.94 -3.10
CA PHE A 127 4.63 27.18 -3.76
C PHE A 127 5.62 27.45 -4.91
N ASN A 128 5.07 27.74 -6.09
CA ASN A 128 5.79 28.16 -7.27
C ASN A 128 5.44 29.64 -7.57
N PRO A 129 6.31 30.60 -7.24
CA PRO A 129 6.04 32.01 -7.50
C PRO A 129 5.77 32.32 -8.97
N ALA A 130 6.40 31.60 -9.91
CA ALA A 130 6.22 31.82 -11.34
C ALA A 130 4.81 31.42 -11.84
N LEU A 131 4.09 30.59 -11.09
CA LEU A 131 2.71 30.19 -11.40
C LEU A 131 1.66 31.00 -10.64
N ASN A 132 2.08 31.89 -9.72
CA ASN A 132 1.18 32.76 -8.98
C ASN A 132 0.82 34.01 -9.81
N VAL A 133 -0.05 33.82 -10.80
CA VAL A 133 -0.52 34.86 -11.72
C VAL A 133 -2.01 35.15 -11.51
N THR A 134 -2.50 36.29 -12.02
CA THR A 134 -3.90 36.72 -11.86
C THR A 134 -4.90 35.61 -12.18
N GLY A 135 -5.79 35.31 -11.21
CA GLY A 135 -6.81 34.27 -11.33
C GLY A 135 -6.31 32.84 -11.10
N LYS A 136 -5.04 32.66 -10.73
CA LYS A 136 -4.42 31.38 -10.38
C LYS A 136 -3.66 31.50 -9.04
N THR A 137 -3.29 30.36 -8.47
CA THR A 137 -2.43 30.31 -7.28
C THR A 137 -1.10 29.65 -7.62
N GLY A 138 -0.03 30.10 -6.96
CA GLY A 138 1.28 29.47 -7.00
C GLY A 138 1.36 28.15 -6.23
N TRP A 139 0.37 27.79 -5.40
CA TRP A 139 0.37 26.49 -4.71
C TRP A 139 0.17 25.34 -5.71
N GLN A 140 1.08 24.37 -5.67
CA GLN A 140 1.11 23.20 -6.56
C GLN A 140 1.38 21.94 -5.75
N LYS A 141 0.92 20.78 -6.23
CA LYS A 141 1.36 19.47 -5.72
C LYS A 141 2.52 18.95 -6.56
N GLU A 142 3.49 18.31 -5.92
CA GLU A 142 4.43 17.44 -6.62
C GLU A 142 3.67 16.29 -7.30
N PRO A 143 4.09 15.85 -8.50
CA PRO A 143 3.50 14.69 -9.13
C PRO A 143 3.83 13.42 -8.33
N SER A 144 2.91 12.45 -8.27
CA SER A 144 3.16 11.16 -7.62
C SER A 144 4.10 10.26 -8.42
N SER A 145 4.22 10.48 -9.73
CA SER A 145 5.04 9.70 -10.66
C SER A 145 5.91 10.61 -11.55
N ARG A 146 6.85 10.00 -12.29
CA ARG A 146 7.68 10.70 -13.30
C ARG A 146 6.77 11.45 -14.27
N SER A 147 7.04 12.74 -14.43
CA SER A 147 6.32 13.63 -15.34
C SER A 147 7.19 13.98 -16.54
N TYR A 148 6.56 14.14 -17.70
CA TYR A 148 7.22 14.40 -18.96
C TYR A 148 6.66 15.68 -19.60
N ASP A 149 7.50 16.41 -20.32
CA ASP A 149 7.08 17.54 -21.12
C ASP A 149 6.44 17.12 -22.45
N VAL A 150 6.02 18.10 -23.26
CA VAL A 150 5.38 17.85 -24.56
C VAL A 150 6.29 17.17 -25.59
N ASN A 151 7.61 17.16 -25.37
CA ASN A 151 8.59 16.49 -26.21
C ASN A 151 8.96 15.10 -25.68
N GLY A 152 8.32 14.65 -24.58
CA GLY A 152 8.62 13.37 -23.94
C GLY A 152 9.89 13.38 -23.10
N LEU A 153 10.45 14.55 -22.77
CA LEU A 153 11.60 14.66 -21.87
C LEU A 153 11.14 14.68 -20.42
N LEU A 154 11.88 14.03 -19.52
CA LEU A 154 11.58 14.04 -18.09
C LEU A 154 11.59 15.48 -17.56
N SER A 155 10.47 15.93 -17.01
CA SER A 155 10.29 17.29 -16.48
C SER A 155 10.29 17.34 -14.95
N ARG A 156 9.92 16.23 -14.28
CA ARG A 156 9.97 16.11 -12.82
C ARG A 156 9.98 14.65 -12.39
N VAL A 157 10.79 14.30 -11.39
CA VAL A 157 10.72 12.99 -10.73
C VAL A 157 9.43 12.84 -9.92
N GLY A 158 8.99 11.59 -9.70
CA GLY A 158 7.81 11.29 -8.91
C GLY A 158 8.07 11.41 -7.41
N PHE A 159 7.12 11.98 -6.69
CA PHE A 159 7.02 11.99 -5.23
C PHE A 159 5.92 11.03 -4.81
N GLY A 160 6.22 9.74 -4.95
CA GLY A 160 5.30 8.65 -4.63
C GLY A 160 5.43 8.16 -3.19
N GLU A 161 4.80 7.01 -2.96
CA GLU A 161 4.96 6.22 -1.75
C GLU A 161 5.18 4.77 -2.14
N ASP A 162 6.10 4.09 -1.45
CA ASP A 162 6.34 2.67 -1.60
C ASP A 162 5.13 1.88 -1.09
N ARG A 163 4.63 0.97 -1.94
CA ARG A 163 3.38 0.25 -1.73
C ARG A 163 3.53 -1.22 -2.11
N LEU A 164 2.78 -2.07 -1.44
CA LEU A 164 2.69 -3.51 -1.70
C LEU A 164 1.22 -3.90 -1.89
N ALA A 165 0.95 -4.80 -2.83
CA ALA A 165 -0.36 -5.40 -2.96
C ALA A 165 -0.23 -6.91 -3.16
N MET A 166 -1.10 -7.66 -2.50
CA MET A 166 -1.27 -9.10 -2.72
C MET A 166 -2.70 -9.33 -3.17
N LEU A 167 -2.91 -10.13 -4.21
CA LEU A 167 -4.22 -10.35 -4.83
C LEU A 167 -4.54 -11.84 -4.90
N TRP A 168 -5.81 -12.21 -4.70
CA TRP A 168 -6.28 -13.59 -4.78
C TRP A 168 -7.48 -13.73 -5.70
N ASN A 169 -7.49 -14.81 -6.48
CA ASN A 169 -8.63 -15.20 -7.28
C ASN A 169 -9.70 -15.87 -6.40
N VAL A 170 -10.70 -15.11 -5.98
CA VAL A 170 -11.77 -15.61 -5.10
C VAL A 170 -12.57 -16.67 -5.83
N ASP A 171 -12.74 -17.83 -5.20
CA ASP A 171 -13.48 -18.99 -5.74
C ASP A 171 -13.03 -19.46 -7.13
N SER A 172 -11.78 -19.17 -7.52
CA SER A 172 -11.32 -19.35 -8.91
C SER A 172 -12.23 -18.69 -9.96
N SER A 173 -12.96 -17.65 -9.54
CA SER A 173 -14.04 -17.03 -10.33
C SER A 173 -13.54 -16.17 -11.47
N THR A 174 -12.27 -15.76 -11.48
CA THR A 174 -11.64 -14.96 -12.53
C THR A 174 -10.65 -15.83 -13.32
N PRO A 175 -11.06 -16.51 -14.42
CA PRO A 175 -10.21 -17.50 -15.08
C PRO A 175 -8.88 -16.94 -15.60
N LYS A 176 -8.89 -15.69 -16.08
CA LYS A 176 -7.70 -15.02 -16.60
C LYS A 176 -6.64 -14.74 -15.53
N PHE A 177 -7.00 -14.72 -14.24
CA PHE A 177 -6.04 -14.44 -13.17
C PHE A 177 -4.91 -15.47 -13.12
N ILE A 178 -5.17 -16.71 -13.53
CA ILE A 178 -4.16 -17.78 -13.56
C ILE A 178 -3.03 -17.46 -14.54
N THR A 179 -3.34 -16.85 -15.68
CA THR A 179 -2.36 -16.57 -16.75
C THR A 179 -1.90 -15.12 -16.79
N GLU A 180 -2.72 -14.19 -16.33
CA GLU A 180 -2.49 -12.73 -16.42
C GLU A 180 -2.28 -12.08 -15.05
N THR A 181 -2.51 -12.80 -13.94
CA THR A 181 -2.39 -12.27 -12.57
C THR A 181 -3.23 -10.99 -12.38
N CYS A 182 -2.64 -9.92 -11.84
CA CYS A 182 -3.32 -8.63 -11.66
C CYS A 182 -3.75 -7.96 -12.98
N TYR A 183 -3.22 -8.39 -14.13
CA TYR A 183 -3.65 -7.89 -15.44
C TYR A 183 -5.02 -8.44 -15.86
N ALA A 184 -5.50 -9.52 -15.24
CA ALA A 184 -6.81 -10.09 -15.55
C ALA A 184 -7.98 -9.11 -15.36
N SER A 185 -7.80 -8.12 -14.48
CA SER A 185 -8.73 -7.03 -14.26
C SER A 185 -8.23 -5.69 -14.81
N CYS A 186 -7.01 -5.59 -15.33
CA CYS A 186 -6.42 -4.32 -15.76
C CYS A 186 -6.78 -4.00 -17.22
N HIS A 187 -7.51 -2.91 -17.44
CA HIS A 187 -7.95 -2.49 -18.78
C HIS A 187 -7.29 -1.17 -19.16
N VAL A 188 -6.25 -1.28 -19.99
CA VAL A 188 -5.32 -0.20 -20.37
C VAL A 188 -5.67 0.54 -21.67
N PHE A 189 -6.73 0.14 -22.40
CA PHE A 189 -6.96 0.61 -23.78
C PHE A 189 -8.41 1.02 -24.12
N SER A 190 -9.21 1.44 -23.16
CA SER A 190 -10.59 1.84 -23.43
C SER A 190 -10.75 3.36 -23.26
N PRO A 191 -10.72 4.15 -24.35
CA PRO A 191 -11.28 5.48 -24.31
C PRO A 191 -12.80 5.39 -24.09
N TYR A 192 -13.36 6.40 -23.44
CA TYR A 192 -14.69 6.33 -22.86
C TYR A 192 -15.52 7.57 -23.17
N MET A 193 -16.84 7.43 -23.22
CA MET A 193 -17.76 8.56 -23.26
C MET A 193 -17.92 9.14 -21.86
N ASP A 194 -17.50 10.39 -21.66
CA ASP A 194 -17.70 11.13 -20.41
C ASP A 194 -19.11 11.73 -20.35
N TYR A 195 -20.00 11.07 -19.62
CA TYR A 195 -21.38 11.51 -19.39
C TYR A 195 -21.52 12.58 -18.31
N SER A 196 -20.44 12.96 -17.62
CA SER A 196 -20.44 14.12 -16.73
C SER A 196 -20.46 15.46 -17.49
N LYS A 197 -20.24 15.41 -18.81
CA LYS A 197 -20.31 16.55 -19.72
C LYS A 197 -21.63 16.55 -20.49
N ASN A 198 -22.08 17.75 -20.87
CA ASN A 198 -23.26 17.92 -21.70
C ASN A 198 -22.92 18.77 -22.95
N PRO A 199 -22.93 18.20 -24.17
CA PRO A 199 -23.16 16.78 -24.48
C PRO A 199 -22.02 15.88 -23.96
N ALA A 200 -22.26 14.57 -23.88
CA ALA A 200 -21.23 13.61 -23.49
C ALA A 200 -20.05 13.64 -24.49
N VAL A 201 -18.82 13.53 -24.00
CA VAL A 201 -17.59 13.71 -24.80
C VAL A 201 -16.72 12.46 -24.76
N TYR A 202 -16.23 12.00 -25.92
CA TYR A 202 -15.26 10.91 -25.95
C TYR A 202 -13.91 11.37 -25.39
N SER A 203 -13.45 10.68 -24.36
CA SER A 203 -12.26 11.00 -23.58
C SER A 203 -11.24 9.89 -23.69
N SER A 204 -9.98 10.29 -23.89
CA SER A 204 -8.85 9.37 -23.86
C SER A 204 -8.62 8.88 -22.43
N ASN A 205 -8.27 7.60 -22.26
CA ASN A 205 -7.75 7.05 -21.00
C ASN A 205 -6.21 6.92 -21.06
N ALA A 206 -5.53 7.85 -21.75
CA ALA A 206 -4.07 7.84 -21.88
C ALA A 206 -3.38 7.85 -20.52
N ASN A 207 -2.29 7.08 -20.40
CA ASN A 207 -1.49 6.94 -19.18
C ASN A 207 -2.30 6.46 -17.95
N SER A 208 -3.36 5.68 -18.17
CA SER A 208 -4.27 5.22 -17.12
C SER A 208 -4.83 3.83 -17.43
N GLY A 209 -5.20 3.11 -16.38
CA GLY A 209 -5.80 1.78 -16.44
C GLY A 209 -6.91 1.67 -15.41
N ASN A 210 -8.06 1.11 -15.80
CA ASN A 210 -9.14 0.81 -14.87
C ASN A 210 -9.05 -0.66 -14.45
N HIS A 211 -9.29 -0.94 -13.17
CA HIS A 211 -9.40 -2.32 -12.70
C HIS A 211 -10.86 -2.74 -12.61
N TYR A 212 -11.30 -3.73 -13.39
CA TYR A 212 -12.61 -4.37 -13.25
C TYR A 212 -12.57 -5.79 -13.83
N THR A 213 -13.36 -6.70 -13.27
CA THR A 213 -13.46 -8.08 -13.76
C THR A 213 -14.34 -8.18 -15.01
N ASN A 214 -14.27 -9.30 -15.74
CA ASN A 214 -14.96 -9.44 -17.03
C ASN A 214 -16.44 -9.87 -16.88
N SER A 215 -16.86 -10.34 -15.72
CA SER A 215 -18.25 -10.73 -15.43
C SER A 215 -18.65 -10.41 -13.98
N ALA A 216 -19.95 -10.16 -13.76
CA ALA A 216 -20.54 -9.88 -12.44
C ALA A 216 -20.31 -10.99 -11.40
N SER A 217 -20.01 -12.21 -11.83
CA SER A 217 -19.67 -13.35 -10.97
C SER A 217 -18.19 -13.45 -10.62
N GLU A 218 -17.33 -12.66 -11.27
CA GLU A 218 -15.88 -12.69 -11.05
C GLU A 218 -15.49 -11.70 -9.94
N LYS A 219 -14.62 -12.15 -9.04
CA LYS A 219 -14.13 -11.38 -7.90
C LYS A 219 -12.64 -11.65 -7.67
N ILE A 220 -11.90 -10.59 -7.35
CA ILE A 220 -10.52 -10.66 -6.91
C ILE A 220 -10.43 -9.99 -5.55
N ASP A 221 -9.82 -10.66 -4.58
CA ASP A 221 -9.49 -10.09 -3.27
C ASP A 221 -8.14 -9.38 -3.34
N MET A 222 -7.94 -8.32 -2.58
CA MET A 222 -6.73 -7.51 -2.64
C MET A 222 -6.38 -6.87 -1.30
N TRP A 223 -5.24 -7.25 -0.75
CA TRP A 223 -4.69 -6.63 0.45
C TRP A 223 -3.69 -5.57 0.01
N TRP A 224 -3.97 -4.32 0.35
CA TRP A 224 -3.18 -3.18 -0.12
C TRP A 224 -2.42 -2.50 1.02
N GLY A 225 -1.10 -2.65 1.03
CA GLY A 225 -0.20 -2.10 2.03
C GLY A 225 0.49 -0.82 1.58
N ARG A 226 0.47 0.20 2.44
CA ARG A 226 1.17 1.47 2.25
C ARG A 226 2.35 1.50 3.22
N LEU A 227 3.57 1.35 2.73
CA LEU A 227 4.73 1.04 3.59
C LEU A 227 5.19 2.28 4.37
N GLY A 228 5.21 3.42 3.69
CA GLY A 228 5.48 4.73 4.30
C GLY A 228 4.44 5.11 5.35
N TYR A 229 3.17 4.78 5.11
CA TYR A 229 2.04 4.99 6.00
C TYR A 229 2.08 4.12 7.26
N ALA A 230 2.18 2.80 7.09
CA ALA A 230 2.15 1.82 8.17
C ALA A 230 3.35 1.93 9.13
N SER A 231 4.43 2.60 8.69
CA SER A 231 5.62 2.88 9.51
C SER A 231 5.51 4.15 10.37
N LYS A 232 4.44 4.96 10.26
CA LYS A 232 4.34 6.24 11.00
C LYS A 232 3.76 6.10 12.40
N ASP A 233 2.71 5.32 12.57
CA ASP A 233 1.98 5.22 13.83
C ASP A 233 1.37 3.84 14.00
N ALA A 234 1.26 3.37 15.25
CA ALA A 234 0.73 2.04 15.55
C ALA A 234 -0.74 1.87 15.11
N SER A 235 -1.54 2.95 15.14
CA SER A 235 -2.94 2.93 14.65
C SER A 235 -3.06 2.76 13.14
N LEU A 236 -1.95 2.86 12.40
CA LEU A 236 -1.89 2.79 10.95
C LEU A 236 -1.32 1.44 10.44
N LYS A 237 -1.04 0.50 11.35
CA LYS A 237 -0.44 -0.82 11.09
C LYS A 237 -1.42 -1.83 10.48
N PHE A 238 -2.14 -1.42 9.44
CA PHE A 238 -3.10 -2.26 8.75
C PHE A 238 -2.96 -2.12 7.23
N MET A 239 -3.04 -3.24 6.51
CA MET A 239 -3.30 -3.19 5.08
C MET A 239 -4.78 -2.86 4.87
N ASP A 240 -5.06 -2.12 3.81
CA ASP A 240 -6.42 -1.81 3.41
C ASP A 240 -7.00 -3.02 2.69
N ASP A 241 -7.99 -3.70 3.31
CA ASP A 241 -8.68 -4.80 2.66
C ASP A 241 -9.59 -4.25 1.57
N ASN A 242 -9.39 -4.73 0.35
CA ASN A 242 -10.01 -4.23 -0.87
C ASN A 242 -10.42 -5.43 -1.72
N TYR A 243 -11.35 -5.21 -2.63
CA TYR A 243 -11.66 -6.19 -3.66
C TYR A 243 -11.78 -5.54 -5.03
N GLN A 244 -11.78 -6.36 -6.07
CA GLN A 244 -12.08 -5.94 -7.43
C GLN A 244 -13.27 -6.75 -7.94
N ASP A 245 -14.26 -6.07 -8.50
CA ASP A 245 -15.43 -6.68 -9.13
C ASP A 245 -15.67 -6.13 -10.53
N TRP A 246 -16.82 -6.51 -11.10
CA TRP A 246 -17.20 -6.17 -12.46
C TRP A 246 -17.45 -4.67 -12.65
N ALA A 247 -17.94 -3.95 -11.65
CA ALA A 247 -18.39 -2.56 -11.73
C ALA A 247 -19.23 -2.21 -12.96
N GLY A 248 -19.92 -3.20 -13.53
CA GLY A 248 -20.72 -3.07 -14.76
C GLY A 248 -19.98 -3.42 -16.08
N GLY A 249 -18.67 -3.62 -16.03
CA GLY A 249 -17.84 -4.30 -17.04
C GLY A 249 -17.80 -3.70 -18.45
N PRO A 250 -17.49 -4.52 -19.48
CA PRO A 250 -17.28 -4.09 -20.88
C PRO A 250 -18.44 -3.30 -21.50
N ALA A 251 -19.68 -3.53 -21.05
CA ALA A 251 -20.85 -2.77 -21.49
C ALA A 251 -20.79 -1.29 -21.07
N ILE A 252 -19.81 -0.92 -20.26
CA ILE A 252 -19.56 0.43 -19.75
C ILE A 252 -18.17 0.93 -20.15
N THR A 253 -17.35 0.20 -20.91
CA THR A 253 -15.95 0.61 -21.15
C THR A 253 -15.78 1.65 -22.24
N ASN A 254 -16.72 1.72 -23.18
CA ASN A 254 -16.90 2.90 -24.02
C ASN A 254 -17.78 3.97 -23.34
N LEU A 255 -18.32 3.74 -22.12
CA LEU A 255 -19.27 4.64 -21.43
C LEU A 255 -18.79 5.19 -20.08
N THR A 256 -17.68 4.70 -19.54
CA THR A 256 -17.12 5.13 -18.26
C THR A 256 -15.63 4.95 -18.31
N GLY A 257 -14.92 6.05 -18.20
CA GLY A 257 -13.54 6.05 -17.80
C GLY A 257 -13.39 6.99 -16.64
N GLY A 258 -12.34 6.74 -15.87
CA GLY A 258 -12.14 7.33 -14.57
C GLY A 258 -13.13 6.88 -13.48
N ASN A 259 -14.33 6.36 -13.80
CA ASN A 259 -15.37 6.13 -12.80
C ASN A 259 -15.97 4.70 -12.72
N ALA A 260 -15.66 3.79 -13.65
CA ALA A 260 -15.96 2.35 -13.52
C ALA A 260 -14.72 1.56 -13.09
N ASN A 261 -14.00 2.10 -12.11
CA ASN A 261 -13.02 1.31 -11.39
C ASN A 261 -13.79 0.36 -10.46
N GLY A 262 -13.72 -0.93 -10.76
CA GLY A 262 -14.23 -2.02 -9.94
C GLY A 262 -13.37 -2.35 -8.74
N ARG A 263 -12.27 -1.61 -8.50
CA ARG A 263 -11.61 -1.61 -7.21
C ARG A 263 -12.48 -0.92 -6.16
N HIS A 264 -12.75 -1.64 -5.08
CA HIS A 264 -13.52 -1.19 -3.94
C HIS A 264 -12.78 -1.53 -2.66
N VAL A 265 -13.07 -0.77 -1.61
CA VAL A 265 -12.66 -1.13 -0.25
C VAL A 265 -13.58 -2.23 0.28
N ASP A 266 -13.14 -3.01 1.26
CA ASP A 266 -14.02 -4.02 1.84
C ASP A 266 -15.19 -3.38 2.61
N GLY A 267 -16.28 -4.13 2.73
CA GLY A 267 -17.52 -3.71 3.39
C GLY A 267 -18.42 -2.77 2.58
N ILE A 268 -18.06 -2.43 1.34
CA ILE A 268 -18.99 -1.82 0.38
C ILE A 268 -19.43 -2.85 -0.66
N TYR A 269 -20.65 -2.71 -1.17
CA TYR A 269 -21.23 -3.62 -2.17
C TYR A 269 -22.31 -2.91 -3.02
N PRO A 270 -22.66 -3.42 -4.21
CA PRO A 270 -23.71 -2.84 -5.03
C PRO A 270 -25.04 -2.72 -4.28
N ASN A 271 -25.63 -1.53 -4.25
CA ASN A 271 -26.87 -1.26 -3.49
C ASN A 271 -28.16 -1.50 -4.29
N GLY A 272 -28.05 -2.09 -5.49
CA GLY A 272 -29.18 -2.36 -6.38
C GLY A 272 -29.67 -1.17 -7.21
N THR A 273 -29.04 0.00 -7.10
CA THR A 273 -29.35 1.19 -7.93
C THR A 273 -28.22 1.49 -8.91
N ALA A 274 -28.51 2.27 -9.95
CA ALA A 274 -27.54 2.69 -10.96
C ALA A 274 -27.25 4.19 -10.88
N SER A 275 -26.07 4.60 -11.33
CA SER A 275 -25.68 6.01 -11.40
C SER A 275 -26.59 6.80 -12.34
N SER A 276 -27.00 8.00 -11.93
CA SER A 276 -27.76 8.92 -12.79
C SER A 276 -26.88 9.62 -13.84
N THR A 277 -25.59 9.82 -13.54
CA THR A 277 -24.61 10.38 -14.48
C THR A 277 -24.05 9.34 -15.44
N TRP A 278 -23.76 8.12 -14.96
CA TRP A 278 -23.07 7.09 -15.72
C TRP A 278 -23.99 5.90 -15.99
N PRO A 279 -24.50 5.75 -17.22
CA PRO A 279 -25.40 4.65 -17.56
C PRO A 279 -24.78 3.29 -17.19
N ASN A 280 -25.59 2.38 -16.64
CA ASN A 280 -25.24 1.00 -16.28
C ASN A 280 -24.24 0.83 -15.11
N ARG A 281 -23.63 1.89 -14.59
CA ARG A 281 -22.72 1.80 -13.43
C ARG A 281 -23.53 1.52 -12.16
N PRO A 282 -23.26 0.43 -11.42
CA PRO A 282 -23.87 0.21 -10.11
C PRO A 282 -23.47 1.30 -9.11
N ASN A 283 -24.40 1.75 -8.28
CA ASN A 283 -24.05 2.47 -7.07
C ASN A 283 -23.70 1.47 -5.97
N TYR A 284 -22.74 1.85 -5.12
CA TYR A 284 -22.29 1.04 -4.00
C TYR A 284 -22.81 1.63 -2.69
N THR A 285 -22.85 0.82 -1.63
CA THR A 285 -22.95 1.31 -0.27
C THR A 285 -21.75 2.20 0.08
N THR A 286 -21.89 3.01 1.11
CA THR A 286 -20.87 4.00 1.51
C THR A 286 -20.09 3.52 2.72
N SER A 287 -18.79 3.77 2.71
CA SER A 287 -17.89 3.58 3.86
C SER A 287 -17.52 4.95 4.45
N PRO A 288 -17.32 5.08 5.78
CA PRO A 288 -16.77 6.29 6.35
C PRO A 288 -15.38 6.60 5.77
N VAL A 289 -14.97 7.86 5.87
CA VAL A 289 -13.64 8.30 5.45
C VAL A 289 -12.58 7.68 6.36
N GLN A 290 -11.66 6.93 5.77
CA GLN A 290 -10.59 6.21 6.46
C GLN A 290 -9.48 5.86 5.45
N GLY A 291 -8.28 5.56 5.94
CA GLY A 291 -7.08 5.40 5.12
C GLY A 291 -6.50 6.75 4.67
N GLU A 292 -5.86 6.75 3.50
CA GLU A 292 -5.29 7.97 2.92
C GLU A 292 -6.37 8.85 2.27
N VAL A 293 -6.38 10.12 2.63
CA VAL A 293 -7.33 11.11 2.09
C VAL A 293 -6.54 12.27 1.49
N ASN A 294 -6.96 12.75 0.32
CA ASN A 294 -6.31 13.92 -0.31
C ASN A 294 -6.35 15.14 0.62
N ASN A 295 -5.18 15.73 0.90
CA ASN A 295 -5.08 16.99 1.63
C ASN A 295 -5.28 18.17 0.67
N THR A 296 -6.48 18.28 0.10
CA THR A 296 -6.81 19.26 -0.93
C THR A 296 -8.19 19.85 -0.70
N GLN A 297 -8.34 21.14 -0.94
CA GLN A 297 -9.64 21.80 -1.04
C GLN A 297 -9.63 22.90 -2.10
N ASN A 298 -10.82 23.33 -2.52
CA ASN A 298 -10.97 24.47 -3.41
C ASN A 298 -11.43 25.69 -2.61
N LEU A 299 -10.68 26.79 -2.70
CA LEU A 299 -11.01 28.07 -2.09
C LEU A 299 -11.08 29.17 -3.16
N LYS A 300 -11.74 30.27 -2.83
CA LYS A 300 -11.86 31.44 -3.70
C LYS A 300 -10.70 32.40 -3.43
N LEU A 301 -10.00 32.82 -4.48
CA LEU A 301 -9.01 33.89 -4.39
C LEU A 301 -9.71 35.21 -4.06
N ASP A 302 -9.06 36.02 -3.21
CA ASP A 302 -9.44 37.42 -3.06
C ASP A 302 -9.33 38.19 -4.38
N GLY A 303 -10.13 39.25 -4.50
CA GLY A 303 -10.18 40.14 -5.67
C GLY A 303 -10.82 39.54 -6.93
N THR A 304 -10.44 38.31 -7.33
CA THR A 304 -10.89 37.67 -8.57
C THR A 304 -12.07 36.73 -8.38
N GLY A 305 -12.25 36.14 -7.20
CA GLY A 305 -13.26 35.10 -6.96
C GLY A 305 -13.02 33.81 -7.76
N ALA A 306 -11.83 33.65 -8.35
CA ALA A 306 -11.44 32.42 -9.03
C ALA A 306 -11.33 31.27 -8.02
N SER A 307 -11.81 30.08 -8.39
CA SER A 307 -11.66 28.89 -7.55
C SER A 307 -10.29 28.28 -7.80
N VAL A 308 -9.50 28.08 -6.74
CA VAL A 308 -8.16 27.50 -6.81
C VAL A 308 -8.02 26.34 -5.83
N SER A 309 -7.18 25.38 -6.19
CA SER A 309 -6.85 24.22 -5.36
C SER A 309 -5.69 24.57 -4.42
N VAL A 310 -5.86 24.30 -3.13
CA VAL A 310 -4.89 24.57 -2.06
C VAL A 310 -4.88 23.42 -1.04
N PRO A 311 -3.88 23.34 -0.15
CA PRO A 311 -3.91 22.40 0.96
C PRO A 311 -5.15 22.55 1.84
N LEU A 312 -5.66 21.44 2.39
CA LEU A 312 -6.77 21.48 3.35
C LEU A 312 -6.27 21.77 4.78
N TRP A 313 -5.23 21.08 5.21
CA TRP A 313 -4.60 21.18 6.53
C TRP A 313 -3.10 21.44 6.40
N VAL A 314 -2.53 22.14 7.39
CA VAL A 314 -1.09 22.42 7.49
C VAL A 314 -0.59 22.20 8.91
N LEU A 315 0.60 21.59 9.05
CA LEU A 315 1.28 21.45 10.34
C LEU A 315 2.10 22.71 10.66
N ILE A 316 1.90 23.27 11.85
CA ILE A 316 2.50 24.55 12.26
C ILE A 316 3.98 24.42 12.62
N SER A 317 4.41 23.25 13.08
CA SER A 317 5.81 22.99 13.42
C SER A 317 6.76 23.03 12.21
N GLY A 318 6.24 23.00 10.98
CA GLY A 318 7.02 23.07 9.75
C GLY A 318 7.96 21.89 9.52
N THR A 319 7.97 20.89 10.42
CA THR A 319 8.76 19.68 10.29
C THR A 319 8.10 18.72 9.30
N LYS A 320 8.88 18.33 8.29
CA LYS A 320 8.49 17.45 7.20
C LYS A 320 7.99 16.09 7.73
N THR A 321 6.68 15.92 7.87
CA THR A 321 6.07 14.60 8.06
C THR A 321 5.41 14.20 6.73
N GLY A 322 5.49 12.93 6.33
CA GLY A 322 4.92 12.48 5.05
C GLY A 322 3.40 12.65 4.96
N PHE A 323 2.72 12.59 6.13
CA PHE A 323 1.27 12.66 6.27
C PHE A 323 0.89 13.56 7.45
N ILE A 324 -0.33 14.08 7.41
CA ILE A 324 -1.01 14.66 8.57
C ILE A 324 -1.95 13.60 9.14
N THR A 325 -1.79 13.22 10.40
CA THR A 325 -2.63 12.18 11.02
C THR A 325 -3.96 12.73 11.50
N ALA A 326 -4.92 11.84 11.76
CA ALA A 326 -6.18 12.21 12.43
C ALA A 326 -5.93 12.92 13.77
N ALA A 327 -4.96 12.45 14.55
CA ALA A 327 -4.58 13.04 15.83
C ALA A 327 -4.08 14.49 15.67
N ASP A 328 -3.31 14.78 14.62
CA ASP A 328 -2.83 16.15 14.35
C ASP A 328 -3.99 17.12 14.12
N THR A 329 -5.02 16.68 13.39
CA THR A 329 -6.20 17.52 13.10
C THR A 329 -7.11 17.72 14.31
N LEU A 330 -7.22 16.73 15.19
CA LEU A 330 -8.05 16.80 16.39
C LEU A 330 -7.35 17.52 17.56
N GLY A 331 -6.03 17.36 17.66
CA GLY A 331 -5.20 17.94 18.72
C GLY A 331 -4.73 19.37 18.48
N GLY A 332 -5.05 19.95 17.31
CA GLY A 332 -4.68 21.33 16.94
C GLY A 332 -3.23 21.51 16.47
N ALA A 333 -2.47 20.43 16.30
CA ALA A 333 -1.13 20.49 15.71
C ALA A 333 -1.17 20.84 14.21
N ALA A 334 -2.24 20.40 13.53
CA ALA A 334 -2.59 20.84 12.19
C ALA A 334 -3.73 21.87 12.24
N LEU A 335 -3.60 22.94 11.44
CA LEU A 335 -4.64 23.94 11.26
C LEU A 335 -5.24 23.86 9.87
N LYS A 336 -6.55 24.09 9.79
CA LYS A 336 -7.28 24.09 8.52
C LYS A 336 -7.00 25.39 7.79
N VAL A 337 -6.73 25.34 6.50
CA VAL A 337 -6.67 26.53 5.64
C VAL A 337 -8.11 27.01 5.40
N ILE A 338 -8.38 28.28 5.67
CA ILE A 338 -9.73 28.87 5.57
C ILE A 338 -9.84 29.93 4.47
N ALA A 339 -8.72 30.53 4.04
CA ALA A 339 -8.68 31.47 2.93
C ALA A 339 -7.33 31.42 2.21
N VAL A 340 -7.31 31.93 0.98
CA VAL A 340 -6.09 32.12 0.18
C VAL A 340 -6.17 33.47 -0.54
N SER A 341 -5.10 34.26 -0.45
CA SER A 341 -4.99 35.53 -1.16
C SER A 341 -4.47 35.35 -2.58
N SER A 342 -4.63 36.39 -3.41
CA SER A 342 -4.04 36.50 -4.75
C SER A 342 -2.51 36.51 -4.74
N ALA A 343 -1.87 36.83 -3.61
CA ALA A 343 -0.43 36.65 -3.41
C ALA A 343 -0.04 35.21 -3.02
N GLY A 344 -1.02 34.33 -2.81
CA GLY A 344 -0.82 32.95 -2.36
C GLY A 344 -0.72 32.78 -0.85
N VAL A 345 -0.96 33.83 -0.06
CA VAL A 345 -0.93 33.73 1.41
C VAL A 345 -2.10 32.88 1.88
N LEU A 346 -1.82 31.85 2.68
CA LEU A 346 -2.85 31.00 3.30
C LEU A 346 -3.22 31.57 4.67
N THR A 347 -4.51 31.75 4.92
CA THR A 347 -5.04 32.04 6.27
C THR A 347 -5.49 30.74 6.91
N LEU A 348 -5.07 30.50 8.15
CA LEU A 348 -5.35 29.30 8.91
C LEU A 348 -6.53 29.50 9.89
N SER A 349 -7.06 28.41 10.44
CA SER A 349 -8.25 28.42 11.30
C SER A 349 -8.10 29.20 12.60
N ASP A 350 -6.88 29.48 13.05
CA ASP A 350 -6.57 30.33 14.19
C ASP A 350 -6.31 31.81 13.80
N ASN A 351 -6.52 32.16 12.53
CA ASN A 351 -6.20 33.44 11.89
C ASN A 351 -4.70 33.74 11.71
N SER A 352 -3.80 32.80 12.03
CA SER A 352 -2.41 32.91 11.59
C SER A 352 -2.31 32.75 10.07
N THR A 353 -1.16 33.12 9.51
CA THR A 353 -0.95 33.09 8.06
C THR A 353 0.35 32.39 7.68
N ILE A 354 0.32 31.69 6.56
CA ILE A 354 1.51 31.23 5.84
C ILE A 354 1.67 32.11 4.61
N ASP A 355 2.72 32.94 4.62
CA ASP A 355 3.12 33.72 3.47
C ASP A 355 4.24 33.00 2.72
N PRO A 356 3.95 32.36 1.57
CA PRO A 356 4.98 31.63 0.82
C PRO A 356 5.93 32.56 0.04
N THR A 357 5.68 33.87 0.06
CA THR A 357 6.53 34.88 -0.59
C THR A 357 7.64 35.39 0.34
N VAL A 358 7.53 35.14 1.64
CA VAL A 358 8.57 35.45 2.62
C VAL A 358 9.55 34.28 2.71
N GLY A 359 10.68 34.42 2.02
CA GLY A 359 11.73 33.40 1.95
C GLY A 359 11.43 32.29 0.93
N THR A 360 12.15 31.18 1.04
CA THR A 360 12.10 30.06 0.08
C THR A 360 11.63 28.76 0.70
N ASP A 361 11.14 28.78 1.94
CA ASP A 361 10.82 27.56 2.70
C ASP A 361 9.76 26.68 2.02
N TYR A 362 8.82 27.31 1.31
CA TYR A 362 7.76 26.63 0.56
C TYR A 362 8.09 26.46 -0.92
N GLN A 363 9.27 26.88 -1.38
CA GLN A 363 9.68 26.79 -2.78
C GLN A 363 10.60 25.58 -3.00
N ARG A 364 10.58 25.01 -4.21
CA ARG A 364 11.56 23.99 -4.61
C ARG A 364 12.98 24.57 -4.56
N THR A 365 13.96 23.72 -4.29
CA THR A 365 15.38 24.08 -4.29
C THR A 365 16.19 23.07 -5.10
N GLY A 366 17.37 23.48 -5.57
CA GLY A 366 18.25 22.61 -6.36
C GLY A 366 17.77 22.42 -7.80
N ASP A 367 18.08 21.25 -8.37
CA ASP A 367 17.73 20.91 -9.75
C ASP A 367 16.20 20.84 -9.96
N ALA A 368 15.71 21.40 -11.07
CA ALA A 368 14.28 21.49 -11.33
C ALA A 368 13.62 20.12 -11.54
N ILE A 369 14.37 19.13 -12.06
CA ILE A 369 13.86 17.82 -12.43
C ILE A 369 13.98 16.84 -11.26
N SER A 370 15.17 16.73 -10.68
CA SER A 370 15.58 15.73 -9.69
C SER A 370 15.82 16.29 -8.28
N GLY A 371 15.86 17.62 -8.14
CA GLY A 371 16.06 18.27 -6.85
C GLY A 371 14.90 18.05 -5.87
N PRO A 372 15.13 18.25 -4.57
CA PRO A 372 14.12 18.02 -3.54
C PRO A 372 12.88 18.91 -3.74
N THR A 373 11.78 18.54 -3.09
CA THR A 373 10.65 19.46 -2.90
C THR A 373 10.98 20.53 -1.86
N ALA A 374 10.03 21.41 -1.53
CA ALA A 374 10.21 22.47 -0.56
C ALA A 374 10.56 21.98 0.86
N ALA A 375 11.35 22.77 1.59
CA ALA A 375 11.81 22.42 2.94
C ALA A 375 10.63 22.28 3.93
N LYS A 376 9.64 23.18 3.81
CA LYS A 376 8.36 23.16 4.54
C LYS A 376 7.21 22.70 3.64
N ALA A 377 7.47 21.80 2.69
CA ALA A 377 6.41 21.28 1.84
C ALA A 377 5.26 20.69 2.69
N ILE A 378 4.02 21.03 2.34
CA ILE A 378 2.84 20.64 3.12
C ILE A 378 2.43 19.23 2.66
N PRO A 379 2.13 18.28 3.56
CA PRO A 379 1.80 16.91 3.15
C PRO A 379 0.65 16.86 2.14
N GLY A 380 0.79 16.01 1.12
CA GLY A 380 -0.21 15.86 0.06
C GLY A 380 -1.47 15.11 0.48
N PHE A 381 -1.38 14.40 1.60
CA PHE A 381 -2.40 13.48 2.09
C PHE A 381 -2.52 13.48 3.62
N LEU A 382 -3.71 13.12 4.08
CA LEU A 382 -4.06 12.86 5.46
C LEU A 382 -4.07 11.34 5.71
N ALA A 383 -3.72 10.93 6.93
CA ALA A 383 -3.69 9.53 7.35
C ALA A 383 -4.72 9.26 8.46
N TYR A 384 -5.73 8.45 8.13
CA TYR A 384 -6.79 8.03 9.06
C TYR A 384 -6.74 6.53 9.29
N PRO A 385 -6.81 6.05 10.56
CA PRO A 385 -6.89 4.63 10.85
C PRO A 385 -7.96 3.92 10.03
N LEU A 386 -7.65 2.71 9.58
CA LEU A 386 -8.65 1.82 8.99
C LEU A 386 -9.54 1.28 10.13
N LEU A 387 -10.80 1.01 9.82
CA LEU A 387 -11.84 0.59 10.74
C LEU A 387 -12.59 -0.63 10.20
N ASN A 388 -13.11 -1.46 11.11
CA ASN A 388 -13.98 -2.59 10.82
C ASN A 388 -13.35 -3.57 9.81
N GLU A 389 -14.13 -4.01 8.81
CA GLU A 389 -13.76 -4.99 7.79
C GLU A 389 -12.53 -4.57 6.96
N ARG A 390 -12.20 -3.26 6.88
CA ARG A 390 -11.00 -2.80 6.18
C ARG A 390 -9.71 -2.91 7.01
N ALA A 391 -9.81 -3.21 8.30
CA ALA A 391 -8.71 -3.18 9.27
C ALA A 391 -8.41 -4.56 9.87
N ASP A 392 -8.78 -5.64 9.18
CA ASP A 392 -8.59 -7.00 9.65
C ASP A 392 -7.22 -7.59 9.26
N ILE A 393 -6.45 -6.91 8.40
CA ILE A 393 -5.09 -7.31 8.00
C ILE A 393 -4.06 -6.47 8.75
N VAL A 394 -3.43 -7.04 9.77
CA VAL A 394 -2.37 -6.38 10.54
C VAL A 394 -1.08 -6.39 9.74
N MET A 395 -0.35 -5.27 9.70
CA MET A 395 0.94 -5.17 9.02
C MET A 395 1.99 -4.36 9.79
N ALA A 396 3.24 -4.65 9.53
CA ALA A 396 4.39 -3.81 9.88
C ALA A 396 5.32 -3.68 8.69
N ALA A 397 5.89 -2.50 8.51
CA ALA A 397 6.85 -2.22 7.44
C ALA A 397 8.03 -1.43 8.01
N VAL A 398 9.24 -1.94 7.82
CA VAL A 398 10.48 -1.31 8.25
C VAL A 398 11.39 -1.15 7.04
N TYR A 399 11.82 0.09 6.79
CA TYR A 399 12.80 0.36 5.75
C TYR A 399 14.21 0.31 6.33
N SER A 400 15.09 -0.40 5.63
CA SER A 400 16.54 -0.38 5.80
C SER A 400 17.16 0.35 4.60
N ALA A 401 18.44 0.70 4.66
CA ALA A 401 19.13 1.42 3.57
C ALA A 401 19.12 0.69 2.20
N SER A 402 18.69 -0.57 2.14
CA SER A 402 18.65 -1.39 0.92
C SER A 402 17.26 -1.94 0.57
N GLY A 403 16.21 -1.59 1.34
CA GLY A 403 14.86 -2.07 1.04
C GLY A 403 13.95 -2.21 2.24
N TRP A 404 12.77 -2.78 1.98
CA TRP A 404 11.69 -2.97 2.95
C TRP A 404 11.63 -4.39 3.48
N THR A 405 11.45 -4.51 4.80
CA THR A 405 10.95 -5.72 5.46
C THR A 405 9.49 -5.48 5.83
N VAL A 406 8.59 -6.31 5.32
CA VAL A 406 7.15 -6.17 5.52
C VAL A 406 6.59 -7.49 6.06
N GLU A 407 5.98 -7.44 7.22
CA GLU A 407 5.26 -8.56 7.83
C GLU A 407 3.78 -8.23 7.86
N TYR A 408 2.94 -9.22 7.55
CA TYR A 408 1.48 -9.05 7.62
C TYR A 408 0.77 -10.36 7.86
N LYS A 409 -0.41 -10.26 8.48
CA LYS A 409 -1.29 -11.40 8.73
C LYS A 409 -2.74 -11.01 8.57
N ARG A 410 -3.56 -12.00 8.26
CA ARG A 410 -5.03 -11.94 8.32
C ARG A 410 -5.56 -13.10 9.12
#